data_AF-A0A497E5T0-F1
#
_entry.id   AF-A0A497E5T0-F1
#
_cell.length_a   1.000
_cell.length_b   1.000
_cell.length_c   1.000
_cell.angle_alpha   90.00
_cell.angle_beta   90.00
_cell.angle_gamma   90.00
#
_symmetry.space_group_name_H-M   'P 1'
#
loop_
_entity.id
_entity.type
_entity.pdbx_description
1 polymer ?
#
loop_
_entity_poly.entity_id
_entity_poly.type
_entity_poly.pdbx_seq_one_letter_code
_entity_poly.pdbx_strand_id
1 'polypeptide(L)' 'MVYIGADYYPEHWERQRWSVDAELMQRAGIDVVRLAEFAWSKLEPE' A
#
# COMPACT_ATOMS: atom_id res chain seq x y z
N MET A 1 -18.14 -11.84 5.23
CA MET A 1 -17.51 -11.28 4.01
C MET A 1 -16.03 -11.63 4.07
N VAL A 2 -15.44 -12.09 2.96
CA VAL A 2 -14.01 -12.43 2.90
C VAL A 2 -13.31 -11.29 2.16
N TYR A 3 -12.27 -10.73 2.76
CA TYR A 3 -11.40 -9.74 2.13
C TYR A 3 -10.17 -10.43 1.53
N ILE A 4 -9.73 -9.99 0.37
CA ILE A 4 -8.49 -10.39 -0.27
C ILE A 4 -7.57 -9.17 -0.28
N GLY A 5 -6.52 -9.24 0.54
CA GLY A 5 -5.65 -8.09 0.77
C GLY A 5 -4.16 -8.37 0.59
N ALA A 6 -3.39 -7.29 0.65
CA ALA A 6 -1.93 -7.34 0.64
C ALA A 6 -1.34 -6.28 1.61
N ASP A 7 -0.14 -6.55 2.09
CA ASP A 7 0.70 -5.54 2.72
C ASP A 7 1.27 -4.65 1.60
N TYR A 8 0.99 -3.35 1.66
CA TYR A 8 1.45 -2.39 0.67
C TYR A 8 2.28 -1.31 1.36
N TYR A 9 3.49 -1.08 0.82
CA TYR A 9 4.47 -0.14 1.38
C TYR A 9 4.64 1.05 0.42
N PRO A 10 3.70 1.99 0.35
CA PRO A 10 3.80 3.15 -0.53
C PRO A 10 5.04 4.00 -0.25
N GLU A 11 5.57 3.94 0.97
CA GLU A 11 6.80 4.60 1.40
C GLU A 11 8.07 4.09 0.69
N HIS A 12 8.02 2.90 0.08
CA HIS A 12 9.14 2.34 -0.70
C HIS A 12 9.14 2.77 -2.17
N TRP A 13 8.06 3.42 -2.63
CA TRP A 13 7.86 3.74 -4.05
C TRP A 13 7.72 5.24 -4.28
N GLU A 14 8.13 5.69 -5.46
CA GLU A 14 7.82 7.04 -5.95
C GLU A 14 6.29 7.23 -6.00
N ARG A 15 5.81 8.41 -5.60
CA ARG A 15 4.36 8.71 -5.51
C ARG A 15 3.59 8.46 -6.81
N GLN A 16 4.27 8.60 -7.96
CA GLN A 16 3.68 8.33 -9.28
C GLN A 16 3.24 6.87 -9.46
N ARG A 17 3.82 5.95 -8.69
CA ARG A 17 3.46 4.52 -8.73
C ARG A 17 2.12 4.24 -8.04
N TRP A 18 1.74 5.02 -7.02
CA TRP A 18 0.59 4.70 -6.16
C TRP A 18 -0.72 4.54 -6.92
N SER A 19 -1.00 5.41 -7.91
CA SER A 19 -2.22 5.31 -8.72
C SER A 19 -2.23 4.06 -9.58
N VAL A 20 -1.10 3.69 -10.15
CA VAL A 20 -0.97 2.51 -11.00
C VAL A 20 -1.02 1.22 -10.16
N ASP A 21 -0.43 1.21 -8.96
CA ASP A 21 -0.54 0.08 -8.02
C ASP A 21 -1.99 -0.12 -7.58
N ALA A 22 -2.70 0.96 -7.23
CA ALA A 22 -4.12 0.89 -6.87
C ALA A 22 -4.98 0.32 -8.02
N GLU A 23 -4.73 0.73 -9.26
CA GLU A 23 -5.42 0.18 -10.44
C GLU A 23 -5.13 -1.32 -10.61
N LEU A 24 -3.85 -1.72 -10.49
CA LEU A 24 -3.46 -3.12 -10.63
C LEU A 24 -4.04 -3.98 -9.51
N MET A 25 -4.05 -3.50 -8.26
CA MET A 25 -4.67 -4.17 -7.12
C MET A 25 -6.17 -4.35 -7.34
N GLN A 26 -6.87 -3.31 -7.78
CA GLN A 26 -8.29 -3.41 -8.13
C GLN A 26 -8.54 -4.45 -9.23
N ARG A 27 -7.73 -4.44 -10.31
CA ARG A 27 -7.83 -5.41 -11.41
C ARG A 27 -7.53 -6.84 -10.97
N ALA A 28 -6.71 -7.02 -9.94
CA ALA A 28 -6.39 -8.31 -9.34
C ALA A 28 -7.43 -8.78 -8.31
N GLY A 29 -8.44 -7.97 -7.99
CA GLY A 29 -9.46 -8.30 -6.99
C GLY A 29 -9.00 -8.10 -5.54
N ILE A 30 -7.95 -7.31 -5.32
CA ILE A 30 -7.52 -6.89 -3.99
C ILE A 30 -8.44 -5.74 -3.54
N ASP A 31 -9.15 -5.94 -2.41
CA ASP A 31 -10.18 -5.04 -1.91
C ASP A 31 -9.78 -4.31 -0.62
N VAL A 32 -8.67 -4.71 0.01
CA VAL A 32 -8.10 -4.06 1.19
C VAL A 32 -6.57 -4.13 1.17
N VAL A 33 -5.91 -3.11 1.70
CA VAL A 33 -4.46 -3.13 1.92
C VAL A 33 -4.12 -2.68 3.34
N ARG A 34 -3.05 -3.24 3.89
CA ARG A 34 -2.45 -2.81 5.16
C ARG A 34 -1.21 -1.98 4.86
N LEU A 35 -1.03 -0.88 5.60
CA LEU A 35 0.07 0.06 5.41
C LEU A 35 0.81 0.30 6.74
N ALA A 36 2.03 0.83 6.63
CA ALA A 36 2.74 1.57 7.67
C ALA A 36 3.25 0.80 8.90
N GLU A 37 3.28 -0.53 8.90
CA GLU A 37 3.80 -1.30 10.03
C GLU A 37 5.30 -1.12 10.28
N PHE A 38 6.05 -0.64 9.28
CA PHE A 38 7.48 -0.33 9.37
C PHE A 38 7.78 1.15 9.06
N ALA A 39 6.76 2.00 8.93
CA ALA A 39 6.93 3.37 8.46
C ALA A 39 7.35 4.38 9.55
N TRP A 40 7.65 3.94 10.78
CA TRP A 40 7.90 4.86 11.89
C TRP A 40 9.03 5.85 11.59
N SER A 41 10.16 5.40 11.04
CA SER A 41 11.28 6.28 10.67
C SER A 41 10.95 7.31 9.58
N LYS A 42 9.86 7.11 8.82
CA LYS A 42 9.34 8.09 7.86
C LYS A 42 8.31 9.04 8.48
N LEU A 43 7.52 8.54 9.44
CA LEU A 43 6.48 9.33 10.12
C LEU A 43 7.06 10.22 11.23
N GLU A 44 8.07 9.72 11.95
CA GLU A 44 8.81 10.39 13.01
C GLU A 44 10.32 10.15 12.78
N PRO A 45 10.96 11.01 11.96
CA PRO A 45 12.39 10.85 11.60
C PRO A 45 13.38 11.32 12.68
N GLU A 46 12.92 12.05 13.69
CA GLU A 46 13.71 12.69 14.75
C GLU A 46 13.33 12.16 16.13
#